data_AF-A0A177B5E1-F1
#
_entry.id   AF-A0A177B5E1-F1
#
_cell.length_a   1.000
_cell.length_b   1.000
_cell.length_c   1.000
_cell.angle_alpha   90.00
_cell.angle_beta   90.00
_cell.angle_gamma   90.00
#
_symmetry.space_group_name_H-M   'P 1'
#
loop_
_entity.id
_entity.type
_entity.pdbx_description
1 polymer ?
#
loop_
_entity_poly.entity_id
_entity_poly.type
_entity_poly.pdbx_seq_one_letter_code
_entity_poly.pdbx_strand_id
1 'polypeptide(L)'
;MRVKNTPTKNSSFNPILLTSRSTLFSLFLQSQEKRRLKVYKHSIRKLKEKQLLIPLKSFQRIVKDIIGAHGQNFRIQYEALLAIQTAAEDYFISLMKDADFCTKHGKRTTLIPKDIKLALKIRDNNDSLS
;
A
#
# COMPACT_ATOMS: atom_id res chain seq x y z
N MET A 1 25.92 -25.57 8.75
CA MET A 1 24.68 -25.97 9.44
C MET A 1 23.95 -24.75 10.01
N ARG A 2 22.81 -24.34 9.45
CA ARG A 2 21.76 -23.60 10.17
C ARG A 2 20.44 -23.82 9.43
N VAL A 3 19.63 -24.69 10.01
CA VAL A 3 18.39 -25.24 9.44
C VAL A 3 17.35 -24.12 9.27
N LYS A 4 16.74 -24.05 8.09
CA LYS A 4 15.58 -23.22 7.81
C LYS A 4 14.38 -23.80 8.57
N ASN A 5 13.90 -23.13 9.61
CA ASN A 5 12.61 -23.48 10.21
C ASN A 5 11.51 -22.65 9.54
N THR A 6 10.93 -23.21 8.48
CA THR A 6 9.59 -22.85 8.02
C THR A 6 8.57 -23.43 9.01
N PRO A 7 7.57 -22.67 9.49
CA PRO A 7 6.47 -23.28 10.21
C PRO A 7 5.63 -24.04 9.17
N THR A 8 5.82 -25.35 9.16
CA THR A 8 4.97 -26.31 8.45
C THR A 8 3.54 -26.17 8.98
N LYS A 9 2.65 -25.69 8.10
CA LYS A 9 1.21 -25.87 8.27
C LYS A 9 0.94 -27.37 8.18
N ASN A 10 0.60 -27.98 9.31
CA ASN A 10 -0.32 -29.11 9.47
C ASN A 10 -0.10 -29.72 10.87
N SER A 11 -0.46 -28.99 11.92
CA SER A 11 -0.79 -29.60 13.19
C SER A 11 -2.21 -30.13 13.08
N SER A 12 -2.38 -31.44 13.25
CA SER A 12 -3.64 -32.15 13.32
C SER A 12 -4.70 -31.40 14.14
N PHE A 13 -5.92 -31.35 13.62
CA PHE A 13 -7.09 -30.95 14.40
C PHE A 13 -7.29 -31.99 15.52
N ASN A 14 -6.88 -31.65 16.74
CA ASN A 14 -7.16 -32.44 17.94
C ASN A 14 -8.39 -31.83 18.64
N PRO A 15 -9.56 -32.51 18.67
CA PRO A 15 -10.80 -31.96 19.22
C PRO A 15 -10.79 -31.82 20.76
N ILE A 16 -9.78 -32.36 21.44
CA ILE A 16 -9.69 -32.42 22.91
C ILE A 16 -9.19 -31.09 23.53
N LEU A 17 -8.63 -30.17 22.73
CA LEU A 17 -8.12 -28.87 23.21
C LEU A 17 -9.16 -27.73 23.17
N LEU A 18 -10.42 -28.04 22.83
CA LEU A 18 -11.52 -27.07 22.69
C LEU A 18 -12.22 -26.70 24.01
N THR A 19 -11.61 -27.04 25.15
CA THR A 19 -12.23 -26.96 26.48
C THR A 19 -11.90 -25.68 27.24
N SER A 20 -10.84 -24.96 26.85
CA SER A 20 -10.44 -23.72 27.52
C SER A 20 -11.07 -22.48 26.86
N ARG A 21 -11.65 -21.59 27.69
CA ARG A 21 -12.16 -20.29 27.24
C ARG A 21 -11.08 -19.45 26.55
N SER A 22 -9.80 -19.66 26.89
CA SER A 22 -8.66 -19.01 26.24
C SER A 22 -8.37 -19.54 24.83
N THR A 23 -8.60 -20.84 24.56
CA THR A 23 -8.41 -21.43 23.22
C THR A 23 -9.54 -21.07 22.27
N LEU A 24 -10.77 -20.97 22.77
CA LEU A 24 -11.89 -20.45 21.99
C LEU A 24 -11.71 -18.96 21.64
N PHE A 25 -11.19 -18.16 22.58
CA PHE A 25 -10.87 -16.76 22.33
C PHE A 25 -9.76 -16.62 21.28
N SER A 26 -8.65 -17.38 21.40
CA SER A 26 -7.56 -17.32 20.41
C SER A 26 -8.00 -17.77 19.01
N LEU A 27 -8.82 -18.83 18.91
CA LEU A 27 -9.45 -19.25 17.64
C LEU A 27 -10.38 -18.17 17.07
N PHE A 28 -11.16 -17.48 17.91
CA PHE A 28 -12.00 -16.37 17.49
C PHE A 28 -11.17 -15.21 16.93
N LEU A 29 -10.10 -14.80 17.62
CA LEU A 29 -9.19 -13.75 17.14
C LEU A 29 -8.52 -14.17 15.82
N GLN A 30 -8.09 -15.42 15.69
CA GLN A 30 -7.50 -15.95 14.47
C GLN A 30 -8.52 -16.00 13.31
N SER A 31 -9.80 -16.29 13.60
CA SER A 31 -10.89 -16.24 12.62
C SER A 31 -11.16 -14.79 12.16
N GLN A 32 -11.15 -13.83 13.10
CA GLN A 32 -11.28 -12.40 12.79
C GLN A 32 -10.12 -11.90 11.91
N GLU A 33 -8.88 -12.27 12.23
CA GLU A 33 -7.71 -11.90 11.44
C GLU A 33 -7.77 -12.46 10.00
N LYS A 34 -8.17 -13.73 9.85
CA LYS A 34 -8.37 -14.35 8.54
C LYS A 34 -9.43 -13.62 7.70
N ARG A 35 -10.53 -13.17 8.31
CA ARG A 35 -11.56 -12.36 7.64
C ARG A 35 -11.01 -11.02 7.18
N ARG A 36 -10.26 -10.31 8.03
CA ARG A 36 -9.62 -9.03 7.68
C ARG A 36 -8.65 -9.17 6.51
N LEU A 37 -7.83 -10.22 6.51
CA LEU A 37 -6.91 -10.51 5.41
C LEU A 37 -7.63 -10.83 4.10
N LYS A 38 -8.78 -11.53 4.16
CA LYS A 38 -9.61 -11.80 2.99
C LYS A 38 -10.15 -10.50 2.37
N VAL A 39 -10.69 -9.61 3.20
CA VAL A 39 -11.19 -8.29 2.78
C VAL A 39 -10.05 -7.46 2.16
N TYR A 40 -8.90 -7.40 2.83
CA TYR A 40 -7.73 -6.68 2.32
C TYR A 40 -7.28 -7.18 0.94
N LYS A 41 -7.11 -8.50 0.77
CA LYS A 41 -6.71 -9.09 -0.52
C LYS A 41 -7.72 -8.80 -1.64
N HIS A 42 -9.01 -8.81 -1.32
CA HIS A 42 -10.06 -8.46 -2.27
C HIS A 42 -9.96 -7.01 -2.71
N SER A 43 -9.74 -6.08 -1.78
CA SER A 43 -9.53 -4.66 -2.08
C SER A 43 -8.32 -4.45 -2.99
N ILE A 44 -7.19 -5.10 -2.70
CA ILE A 44 -5.98 -5.00 -3.53
C ILE A 44 -6.24 -5.52 -4.95
N ARG A 45 -6.98 -6.62 -5.11
CA ARG A 45 -7.35 -7.14 -6.44
C ARG A 45 -8.18 -6.13 -7.22
N LYS A 46 -9.22 -5.56 -6.59
CA LYS A 46 -10.07 -4.53 -7.21
C LYS A 46 -9.28 -3.28 -7.63
N LEU A 47 -8.28 -2.89 -6.84
CA LEU A 47 -7.44 -1.73 -7.17
C LEU A 47 -6.49 -2.01 -8.32
N LYS A 48 -6.00 -3.24 -8.48
CA LYS A 48 -5.17 -3.64 -9.63
C LYS A 48 -5.93 -3.65 -10.96
N GLU A 49 -7.24 -3.87 -10.92
CA GLU A 49 -8.10 -3.91 -12.12
C GLU A 49 -8.49 -2.50 -12.61
N LYS A 50 -8.33 -1.46 -11.79
CA LYS A 50 -8.65 -0.08 -12.15
C LYS A 50 -7.50 0.59 -12.88
N GLN A 51 -7.81 1.37 -13.93
CA GLN A 51 -6.83 2.17 -14.68
C GLN A 51 -6.44 3.47 -13.95
N LEU A 52 -7.38 4.13 -13.26
CA LEU A 52 -7.15 5.34 -12.48
C LEU A 52 -7.78 5.19 -11.09
N LEU A 53 -7.03 5.58 -10.06
CA LEU A 53 -7.42 5.45 -8.65
C LEU A 53 -8.06 6.74 -8.11
N ILE A 54 -7.62 7.89 -8.58
CA ILE A 54 -8.09 9.21 -8.16
C ILE A 54 -9.20 9.68 -9.10
N PRO A 55 -10.31 10.25 -8.59
CA PRO A 55 -11.32 10.86 -9.46
C PRO A 55 -10.74 12.03 -10.27
N LEU A 56 -10.87 11.96 -11.60
CA LEU A 56 -10.33 12.97 -12.53
C LEU A 56 -10.77 14.40 -12.20
N LYS A 57 -12.01 14.60 -11.76
CA LYS A 57 -12.56 15.92 -11.39
C LYS A 57 -11.81 16.55 -10.20
N SER A 58 -11.45 15.74 -9.20
CA SER A 58 -10.71 16.22 -8.03
C SER A 58 -9.26 16.52 -8.41
N PHE A 59 -8.65 15.67 -9.24
CA PHE A 59 -7.30 15.87 -9.76
C PHE A 59 -7.21 17.15 -10.60
N GLN A 60 -8.18 17.38 -11.49
CA GLN A 60 -8.27 18.56 -12.33
C GLN A 60 -8.31 19.87 -11.53
N ARG A 61 -9.03 19.88 -10.39
CA ARG A 61 -9.09 21.06 -9.52
C ARG A 61 -7.70 21.40 -8.98
N ILE A 62 -6.99 20.40 -8.45
CA ILE A 62 -5.63 20.56 -7.92
C ILE A 62 -4.67 21.06 -9.00
N VAL A 63 -4.72 20.48 -10.21
CA VAL A 63 -3.85 20.92 -11.32
C VAL A 63 -4.14 22.38 -11.70
N LYS A 64 -5.40 22.79 -11.74
CA LYS A 64 -5.77 24.19 -12.00
C LYS A 64 -5.33 25.13 -10.88
N ASP A 65 -5.45 24.71 -9.63
CA ASP A 65 -5.02 25.51 -8.47
C ASP A 65 -3.50 25.75 -8.53
N ILE A 66 -2.72 24.73 -8.89
CA ILE A 66 -1.26 24.84 -9.07
C ILE A 66 -0.93 25.79 -10.24
N ILE A 67 -1.57 25.61 -11.40
CA ILE A 67 -1.33 26.47 -12.58
C ILE A 67 -1.69 27.94 -12.28
N GLY A 68 -2.81 28.17 -11.58
CA GLY A 68 -3.25 29.49 -11.15
C GLY A 68 -2.29 30.15 -10.16
N ALA A 69 -1.68 29.37 -9.26
CA ALA A 69 -0.66 29.87 -8.34
C ALA A 69 0.59 30.40 -9.06
N HIS A 70 0.86 29.94 -10.29
CA HIS A 70 1.95 30.41 -11.14
C HIS A 70 1.55 31.59 -12.06
N GLY A 71 0.36 32.17 -11.85
CA GLY A 71 -0.13 33.33 -12.59
C GLY A 71 -0.48 33.06 -14.06
N GLN A 72 -0.60 31.79 -14.45
CA GLN A 72 -0.81 31.38 -15.84
C GLN A 72 -2.24 30.89 -16.05
N ASN A 73 -2.92 31.39 -17.08
CA ASN A 73 -4.28 30.99 -17.42
C ASN A 73 -4.26 30.04 -18.63
N PHE A 74 -3.89 28.77 -18.39
CA PHE A 74 -3.90 27.75 -19.43
C PHE A 74 -5.22 27.01 -19.53
N ARG A 75 -5.60 26.67 -20.76
CA ARG A 75 -6.60 25.65 -21.04
C ARG A 75 -5.90 24.30 -21.11
N ILE A 76 -6.35 23.34 -20.31
CA ILE A 76 -5.76 22.01 -20.23
C ILE A 76 -6.55 21.08 -21.15
N GLN A 77 -5.87 20.42 -22.08
CA GLN A 77 -6.46 19.36 -22.90
C GLN A 77 -6.79 18.13 -22.05
N TYR A 78 -7.86 17.42 -22.41
CA TYR A 78 -8.28 16.21 -21.70
C TYR A 78 -7.17 15.14 -21.66
N GLU A 79 -6.52 14.89 -22.80
CA GLU A 79 -5.43 13.90 -22.92
C GLU A 79 -4.20 14.30 -22.08
N ALA A 80 -3.85 15.59 -22.06
CA ALA A 80 -2.75 16.09 -21.23
C ALA A 80 -3.04 15.87 -19.74
N LEU A 81 -4.28 16.12 -19.30
CA LEU A 81 -4.70 15.88 -17.93
C LEU A 81 -4.60 14.39 -17.56
N LEU A 82 -5.02 13.49 -18.45
CA LEU A 82 -4.91 12.04 -18.25
C LEU A 82 -3.45 11.57 -18.19
N ALA A 83 -2.59 12.11 -19.06
CA ALA A 83 -1.17 11.78 -19.06
C ALA A 83 -0.50 12.18 -17.74
N ILE A 84 -0.77 13.40 -17.26
CA ILE A 84 -0.27 13.88 -15.96
C ILE A 84 -0.79 13.00 -14.82
N GLN A 85 -2.08 12.64 -14.84
CA GLN A 85 -2.66 11.80 -13.79
C GLN A 85 -2.04 10.41 -13.78
N THR A 86 -1.87 9.78 -14.95
CA THR A 86 -1.26 8.46 -15.08
C THR A 86 0.16 8.46 -14.53
N ALA A 87 0.98 9.45 -14.91
CA ALA A 87 2.35 9.58 -14.42
C ALA A 87 2.40 9.83 -12.90
N ALA A 88 1.53 10.69 -12.37
CA ALA A 88 1.47 10.98 -10.94
C ALA A 88 1.04 9.76 -10.12
N GLU A 89 0.01 9.03 -10.55
CA GLU A 89 -0.45 7.83 -9.86
C GLU A 89 0.59 6.71 -9.89
N ASP A 90 1.27 6.49 -11.02
CA ASP A 90 2.34 5.50 -11.11
C ASP A 90 3.50 5.83 -10.16
N TYR A 91 3.90 7.11 -10.10
CA TYR A 91 4.90 7.57 -9.14
C TYR A 91 4.47 7.31 -7.69
N PHE A 92 3.22 7.65 -7.32
CA PHE A 92 2.73 7.40 -5.96
C PHE A 92 2.66 5.90 -5.63
N ILE A 93 2.22 5.06 -6.57
CA ILE A 93 2.19 3.61 -6.39
C ILE A 93 3.61 3.07 -6.18
N SER A 94 4.57 3.53 -6.98
CA SER A 94 5.98 3.17 -6.85
C SER A 94 6.53 3.60 -5.48
N LEU A 95 6.30 4.85 -5.07
CA LEU A 95 6.77 5.37 -3.79
C LEU A 95 6.19 4.61 -2.59
N MET A 96 4.90 4.29 -2.65
CA MET A 96 4.24 3.55 -1.58
C MET A 96 4.73 2.11 -1.46
N LYS A 97 5.17 1.48 -2.57
CA LYS A 97 5.85 0.17 -2.52
C LYS A 97 7.18 0.25 -1.79
N ASP A 98 7.98 1.28 -2.07
CA ASP A 98 9.28 1.47 -1.39
C ASP A 98 9.10 1.79 0.10
N ALA A 99 8.10 2.60 0.45
CA ALA A 99 7.74 2.85 1.83
C ALA A 99 7.24 1.57 2.54
N ASP A 100 6.51 0.68 1.85
CA ASP A 100 6.11 -0.63 2.40
C ASP A 100 7.32 -1.54 2.65
N PHE A 101 8.33 -1.53 1.78
CA PHE A 101 9.60 -2.22 2.04
C PHE A 101 10.31 -1.67 3.29
N CYS A 102 10.37 -0.36 3.45
CA CYS A 102 10.93 0.28 4.66
C CYS A 102 10.15 -0.11 5.92
N THR A 103 8.83 -0.16 5.82
CA THR A 103 7.93 -0.55 6.93
C THR A 103 8.22 -1.99 7.37
N LYS A 104 8.32 -2.93 6.41
CA LYS A 104 8.64 -4.33 6.65
C LYS A 104 10.05 -4.53 7.19
N HIS A 105 11.01 -3.75 6.72
CA HIS A 105 12.38 -3.75 7.24
C HIS A 105 12.39 -3.43 8.74
N GLY A 106 11.54 -2.49 9.18
CA GLY A 106 11.31 -2.18 10.60
C GLY A 106 10.44 -3.18 11.38
N LYS A 107 10.14 -4.37 10.82
CA LYS A 107 9.25 -5.40 11.41
C LYS A 107 7.83 -4.91 11.71
N ARG A 108 7.37 -3.87 11.03
CA ARG A 108 6.01 -3.32 11.15
C ARG A 108 5.18 -3.69 9.93
N THR A 109 3.86 -3.64 10.09
CA THR A 109 2.89 -3.81 8.99
C THR A 109 2.11 -2.53 8.69
N THR A 110 2.13 -1.57 9.61
CA THR A 110 1.49 -0.26 9.46
C THR A 110 2.52 0.75 8.94
N LEU A 111 2.22 1.36 7.81
CA LEU A 111 3.03 2.38 7.17
C LEU A 111 2.94 3.70 7.95
N ILE A 112 4.09 4.31 8.23
CA ILE A 112 4.22 5.55 9.03
C ILE A 112 4.90 6.63 8.18
N PRO A 113 4.67 7.94 8.43
CA PRO A 113 5.34 9.00 7.67
C PRO A 113 6.88 8.94 7.66
N LYS A 114 7.49 8.31 8.67
CA LYS A 114 8.95 8.07 8.71
C LYS A 114 9.42 7.14 7.59
N ASP A 115 8.60 6.15 7.21
CA ASP A 115 8.92 5.18 6.16
C ASP A 115 8.92 5.84 4.78
N ILE A 116 7.95 6.74 4.54
CA ILE A 116 7.87 7.53 3.29
C ILE A 116 9.07 8.48 3.18
N LYS A 117 9.39 9.21 4.26
CA LYS A 117 10.55 10.11 4.29
C LYS A 117 11.86 9.38 4.01
N LEU A 118 12.02 8.17 4.57
CA LEU A 118 13.19 7.34 4.30
C LEU A 118 13.24 6.89 2.83
N ALA A 119 12.12 6.42 2.29
CA ALA A 119 12.03 6.00 0.88
C ALA A 119 12.37 7.14 -0.08
N LEU A 120 11.85 8.35 0.17
CA LEU A 120 12.19 9.56 -0.61
C LEU A 120 13.69 9.88 -0.53
N LYS A 121 14.25 9.92 0.68
CA LYS A 121 15.67 10.21 0.88
C LYS A 121 16.59 9.23 0.15
N ILE A 122 16.21 7.95 0.09
CA ILE A 122 16.97 6.94 -0.64
C ILE A 122 16.87 7.17 -2.16
N ARG A 123 15.69 7.54 -2.67
CA ARG A 123 15.49 7.88 -4.09
C ARG A 123 16.29 9.11 -4.51
N ASP A 124 16.22 10.20 -3.74
CA ASP A 124 16.95 11.44 -4.04
C ASP A 124 18.46 11.21 -4.14
N ASN A 125 19.02 10.35 -3.28
CA ASN A 125 20.43 9.97 -3.34
C ASN A 125 20.78 9.18 -4.61
N ASN A 126 19.86 8.41 -5.17
CA ASN A 126 20.09 7.63 -6.39
C ASN A 126 19.97 8.51 -7.65
N ASP A 127 19.05 9.48 -7.65
CA ASP A 127 18.83 10.39 -8.78
C ASP A 127 19.96 11.42 -8.93
N SER A 128 20.75 11.66 -7.87
CA SER A 128 21.92 12.55 -7.91
C SER A 128 23.17 11.98 -8.62
N LEU A 129 23.09 10.75 -9.15
CA LEU A 129 24.20 10.06 -9.84
C LEU A 129 23.97 9.87 -11.36
N SER A 130 22.93 10.46 -11.94
CA SER A 130 22.64 10.43 -13.39
C SER A 130 22.83 11.79 -14.05
#